data_AF-A0A285TQ43-F1
#
_entry.id   AF-A0A285TQ43-F1
#
_cell.length_a   1.000
_cell.length_b   1.000
_cell.length_c   1.000
_cell.angle_alpha   90.00
_cell.angle_beta   90.00
_cell.angle_gamma   90.00
#
_symmetry.space_group_name_H-M   'P 1'
#
loop_
_entity.id
_entity.type
_entity.pdbx_description
1 polymer ?
#
loop_
_entity_poly.entity_id
_entity_poly.type
_entity_poly.pdbx_seq_one_letter_code
_entity_poly.pdbx_strand_id
1 'polypeptide(L)'
;MNYIEKIKENFRYNHLPKLVDWVVHLSNSGPRKLISQSNASKILIDNSVIGHGIIQETGWISTGQKLWGDTVSVETGYAARIPVYSDDDKKDIASSVKYLPCIIDLAKSDKITLFRSVDLRDEADSQPRGRYAGYEIFDFSLFNGINMPILPDSSYSLVYGLSQWNGPTSEEQISARRKHILESDPRVKELAATLGKKNSQDAIHIATAERNGCYCFLTMDFRLIKNIKSQKGHPAIKSLKTKIMTPEEYGKRFKIKPFLTRFYSYHNASFPVEHSKNWQESERKGRNKK
;
A
#
# COMPACT_ATOMS: atom_id res chain seq x y z
N MET A 1 7.86 -37.01 -9.80
CA MET A 1 8.06 -36.07 -8.68
C MET A 1 8.45 -36.88 -7.44
N ASN A 2 9.61 -36.61 -6.84
CA ASN A 2 10.14 -37.38 -5.70
C ASN A 2 9.25 -37.18 -4.44
N TYR A 3 9.09 -38.20 -3.60
CA TYR A 3 8.30 -38.14 -2.36
C TYR A 3 8.74 -36.96 -1.45
N ILE A 4 10.04 -36.70 -1.39
CA ILE A 4 10.62 -35.58 -0.64
C ILE A 4 10.11 -34.22 -1.18
N GLU A 5 9.98 -34.06 -2.49
CA GLU A 5 9.49 -32.81 -3.11
C GLU A 5 8.01 -32.58 -2.79
N LYS A 6 7.18 -33.64 -2.79
CA LYS A 6 5.78 -33.53 -2.37
C LYS A 6 5.64 -33.08 -0.93
N ILE A 7 6.48 -33.58 -0.02
CA ILE A 7 6.48 -33.15 1.39
C ILE A 7 6.88 -31.68 1.49
N LYS A 8 7.93 -31.25 0.80
CA LYS A 8 8.39 -29.85 0.79
C LYS A 8 7.31 -28.91 0.26
N GLU A 9 6.65 -29.27 -0.84
CA GLU A 9 5.56 -28.48 -1.40
C GLU A 9 4.39 -28.40 -0.42
N ASN A 10 3.96 -29.54 0.14
CA ASN A 10 2.90 -29.55 1.14
C ASN A 10 3.22 -28.63 2.33
N PHE A 11 4.47 -28.65 2.80
CA PHE A 11 4.93 -27.75 3.85
C PHE A 11 4.87 -26.27 3.42
N ARG A 12 5.40 -25.95 2.24
CA ARG A 12 5.44 -24.57 1.71
C ARG A 12 4.06 -23.96 1.53
N TYR A 13 3.07 -24.73 1.08
CA TYR A 13 1.72 -24.20 0.87
C TYR A 13 0.87 -24.19 2.15
N ASN A 14 0.97 -25.22 3.00
CA ASN A 14 0.03 -25.39 4.12
C ASN A 14 0.55 -24.94 5.49
N HIS A 15 1.87 -24.94 5.69
CA HIS A 15 2.49 -24.70 6.99
C HIS A 15 3.36 -23.45 7.04
N LEU A 16 4.13 -23.18 5.98
CA LEU A 16 5.00 -22.00 5.92
C LEU A 16 4.22 -20.68 6.12
N PRO A 17 3.03 -20.44 5.53
CA PRO A 17 2.29 -19.20 5.76
C PRO A 17 1.94 -18.99 7.24
N LYS A 18 1.50 -20.05 7.92
CA LYS A 18 1.15 -20.02 9.35
C LYS A 18 2.37 -19.75 10.23
N LEU A 19 3.51 -20.35 9.88
CA LEU A 19 4.78 -20.12 10.58
C LEU A 19 5.22 -18.67 10.42
N VAL A 20 5.14 -18.13 9.21
CA VAL A 20 5.49 -16.73 8.91
C VAL A 20 4.61 -15.77 9.72
N ASP A 21 3.29 -15.99 9.70
CA ASP A 21 2.34 -15.17 10.46
C ASP A 21 2.64 -15.22 11.97
N TRP A 22 2.96 -16.41 12.50
CA TRP A 22 3.34 -16.58 13.90
C TRP A 22 4.63 -15.83 14.25
N VAL A 23 5.67 -15.91 13.41
CA VAL A 23 6.94 -15.19 13.63
C VAL A 23 6.72 -13.68 13.61
N VAL A 24 5.96 -13.17 12.64
CA VAL A 24 5.62 -11.75 12.55
C VAL A 24 4.84 -11.30 13.78
N HIS A 25 3.84 -12.07 14.20
CA HIS A 25 3.05 -11.79 15.38
C HIS A 25 3.90 -11.69 16.66
N LEU A 26 4.81 -12.64 16.87
CA LEU A 26 5.72 -12.63 18.02
C LEU A 26 6.66 -11.41 17.99
N SER A 27 7.17 -11.06 16.80
CA SER A 27 8.08 -9.92 16.62
C SER A 27 7.44 -8.58 17.03
N ASN A 28 6.11 -8.50 16.99
CA ASN A 28 5.35 -7.30 17.32
C ASN A 28 5.08 -7.08 18.82
N SER A 29 5.50 -8.00 19.70
CA SER A 29 5.24 -7.89 21.15
C SER A 29 5.75 -6.57 21.76
N GLY A 30 6.98 -6.17 21.41
CA GLY A 30 7.56 -4.89 21.84
C GLY A 30 6.87 -3.67 21.23
N PRO A 31 6.72 -3.60 19.89
CA PRO A 31 6.00 -2.53 19.21
C PRO A 31 4.60 -2.26 19.76
N ARG A 32 3.83 -3.30 20.10
CA ARG A 32 2.48 -3.16 20.69
C ARG A 32 2.48 -2.28 21.95
N LYS A 33 3.43 -2.52 22.85
CA LYS A 33 3.56 -1.74 24.09
C LYS A 33 3.89 -0.28 23.78
N LEU A 34 4.84 -0.04 22.87
CA LEU A 34 5.27 1.32 22.52
C LEU A 34 4.17 2.14 21.83
N ILE A 35 3.40 1.50 20.93
CA ILE A 35 2.27 2.12 20.23
C ILE A 35 1.17 2.51 21.23
N SER A 36 0.81 1.61 22.13
CA SER A 36 -0.17 1.87 23.18
C SER A 36 0.27 3.02 24.10
N GLN A 37 1.52 3.02 24.54
CA GLN A 37 2.07 4.08 25.40
C GLN A 37 2.10 5.45 24.71
N SER A 38 2.25 5.47 23.38
CA SER A 38 2.34 6.70 22.59
C SER A 38 1.01 7.17 22.02
N ASN A 39 -0.10 6.48 22.32
CA ASN A 39 -1.41 6.67 21.70
C ASN A 39 -1.34 6.73 20.16
N ALA A 40 -0.56 5.83 19.56
CA ALA A 40 -0.21 5.86 18.15
C ALA A 40 -1.01 4.86 17.29
N SER A 41 -2.25 4.57 17.71
CA SER A 41 -3.08 3.51 17.12
C SER A 41 -3.85 3.94 15.87
N LYS A 42 -4.18 5.24 15.71
CA LYS A 42 -4.96 5.73 14.56
C LYS A 42 -4.05 6.19 13.43
N ILE A 43 -4.13 5.57 12.25
CA ILE A 43 -3.28 5.89 11.10
C ILE A 43 -4.15 6.13 9.88
N LEU A 44 -4.00 7.27 9.20
CA LEU A 44 -4.57 7.45 7.86
C LEU A 44 -3.59 6.87 6.84
N ILE A 45 -4.02 5.89 6.03
CA ILE A 45 -3.16 5.25 5.03
C ILE A 45 -3.41 5.82 3.64
N ASP A 46 -2.32 6.21 2.99
CA ASP A 46 -2.33 6.67 1.61
C ASP A 46 -2.51 5.53 0.59
N ASN A 47 -3.05 5.87 -0.57
CA ASN A 47 -3.17 5.01 -1.74
C ASN A 47 -1.82 4.45 -2.21
N SER A 48 -0.75 5.25 -2.11
CA SER A 48 0.60 4.82 -2.46
C SER A 48 1.06 3.60 -1.66
N VAL A 49 0.77 3.58 -0.35
CA VAL A 49 1.16 2.47 0.54
C VAL A 49 0.41 1.20 0.17
N ILE A 50 -0.89 1.30 -0.12
CA ILE A 50 -1.71 0.15 -0.52
C ILE A 50 -1.26 -0.41 -1.85
N GLY A 51 -0.96 0.46 -2.83
CA GLY A 51 -0.42 0.03 -4.12
C GLY A 51 0.92 -0.68 -3.99
N HIS A 52 1.82 -0.22 -3.11
CA HIS A 52 3.09 -0.90 -2.84
C HIS A 52 2.97 -2.11 -1.89
N GLY A 53 1.80 -2.30 -1.25
CA GLY A 53 1.46 -3.49 -0.48
C GLY A 53 1.22 -4.74 -1.32
N ILE A 54 1.17 -4.60 -2.64
CA ILE A 54 1.19 -5.73 -3.59
C ILE A 54 2.64 -6.17 -3.74
N ILE A 55 2.95 -7.27 -3.06
CA ILE A 55 4.32 -7.76 -2.90
C ILE A 55 4.63 -8.98 -3.75
N GLN A 56 3.60 -9.60 -4.34
CA GLN A 56 3.73 -10.67 -5.31
C GLN A 56 2.84 -10.38 -6.50
N GLU A 57 3.37 -10.58 -7.71
CA GLU A 57 2.64 -10.42 -8.96
C GLU A 57 2.79 -11.67 -9.82
N THR A 58 1.86 -11.86 -10.75
CA THR A 58 1.91 -12.96 -11.71
C THR A 58 2.90 -12.62 -12.83
N GLY A 59 3.88 -13.50 -13.02
CA GLY A 59 4.92 -13.38 -14.04
C GLY A 59 4.99 -14.62 -14.94
N TRP A 60 5.42 -14.42 -16.18
CA TRP A 60 5.74 -15.53 -17.09
C TRP A 60 7.16 -16.01 -16.82
N ILE A 61 7.29 -17.31 -16.54
CA ILE A 61 8.57 -17.98 -16.35
C ILE A 61 8.91 -18.74 -17.63
N SER A 62 9.85 -18.19 -18.40
CA SER A 62 10.37 -18.86 -19.59
C SER A 62 11.12 -20.14 -19.21
N THR A 63 10.78 -21.24 -19.88
CA THR A 63 11.48 -22.53 -19.83
C THR A 63 12.36 -22.74 -21.07
N GLY A 64 12.55 -21.69 -21.87
CA GLY A 64 13.32 -21.70 -23.10
C GLY A 64 12.44 -21.92 -24.35
N GLN A 65 13.09 -21.92 -25.50
CA GLN A 65 12.45 -22.14 -26.79
C GLN A 65 12.38 -23.63 -27.12
N LYS A 66 11.26 -24.07 -27.67
CA LYS A 66 11.09 -25.41 -28.25
C LYS A 66 10.50 -25.30 -29.64
N LEU A 67 10.83 -26.24 -30.51
CA LEU A 67 10.23 -26.32 -31.83
C LEU A 67 8.83 -26.94 -31.71
N TRP A 68 7.80 -26.22 -32.13
CA TRP A 68 6.48 -26.77 -32.39
C TRP A 68 6.51 -27.44 -33.77
N GLY A 69 6.24 -28.74 -33.81
CA GLY A 69 6.18 -29.51 -35.06
C GLY A 69 7.50 -29.44 -35.84
N ASP A 70 8.63 -29.46 -35.11
CA ASP A 70 10.00 -29.42 -35.63
C ASP A 70 10.34 -28.22 -36.54
N THR A 71 9.47 -27.20 -36.60
CA THR A 71 9.57 -26.12 -37.60
C THR A 71 9.45 -24.72 -37.00
N VAL A 72 8.59 -24.50 -36.00
CA VAL A 72 8.36 -23.15 -35.44
C VAL A 72 8.92 -23.05 -34.03
N SER A 73 9.91 -22.20 -33.81
CA SER A 73 10.41 -21.92 -32.46
C SER A 73 9.35 -21.15 -31.65
N VAL A 74 8.84 -21.78 -30.59
CA VAL A 74 7.91 -21.18 -29.65
C VAL A 74 8.56 -21.03 -28.28
N GLU A 75 8.38 -19.86 -27.66
CA GLU A 75 8.78 -19.66 -26.28
C GLU A 75 7.85 -20.45 -25.37
N THR A 76 8.43 -21.40 -24.64
CA THR A 76 7.70 -22.19 -23.65
C THR A 76 7.89 -21.61 -22.27
N GLY A 77 6.91 -21.80 -21.40
CA GLY A 77 6.96 -21.31 -20.04
C GLY A 77 5.67 -21.60 -19.31
N TYR A 78 5.58 -21.03 -18.11
CA TYR A 78 4.38 -21.10 -17.30
C TYR A 78 4.23 -19.80 -16.53
N ALA A 79 2.99 -19.45 -16.20
CA ALA A 79 2.76 -18.34 -15.28
C ALA A 79 3.02 -18.81 -13.85
N ALA A 80 3.68 -17.97 -13.06
CA ALA A 80 3.93 -18.20 -11.65
C ALA A 80 3.78 -16.88 -10.87
N ARG A 81 3.43 -16.98 -9.60
CA ARG A 81 3.54 -15.87 -8.67
C ARG A 81 5.03 -15.63 -8.37
N ILE A 82 5.47 -14.39 -8.52
CA ILE A 82 6.84 -13.97 -8.21
C ILE A 82 6.85 -12.75 -7.27
N PRO A 83 7.83 -12.66 -6.36
CA PRO A 83 8.08 -11.46 -5.57
C PRO A 83 8.29 -10.22 -6.44
N VAL A 84 7.68 -9.12 -6.05
CA VAL A 84 7.91 -7.83 -6.71
C VAL A 84 9.29 -7.29 -6.38
N TYR A 85 9.65 -7.33 -5.10
CA TYR A 85 10.85 -6.69 -4.56
C TYR A 85 11.96 -7.74 -4.33
N SER A 86 13.19 -7.43 -4.74
CA SER A 86 14.36 -8.20 -4.34
C SER A 86 14.66 -8.01 -2.85
N ASP A 87 15.26 -9.02 -2.21
CA ASP A 87 15.64 -8.95 -0.80
C ASP A 87 16.78 -7.94 -0.59
N ASP A 88 17.66 -7.81 -1.59
CA ASP A 88 18.82 -6.93 -1.58
C ASP A 88 18.51 -5.52 -2.12
N ASP A 89 17.26 -5.24 -2.50
CA ASP A 89 16.88 -3.92 -2.98
C ASP A 89 17.01 -2.87 -1.86
N LYS A 90 17.81 -1.84 -2.16
CA LYS A 90 18.13 -0.70 -1.29
C LYS A 90 17.30 0.54 -1.59
N LYS A 91 16.42 0.50 -2.61
CA LYS A 91 15.49 1.60 -2.91
C LYS A 91 14.60 1.89 -1.69
N ASP A 92 14.23 3.16 -1.52
CA ASP A 92 13.40 3.62 -0.39
C ASP A 92 12.04 2.87 -0.35
N ILE A 93 11.48 2.55 -1.52
CA ILE A 93 10.25 1.77 -1.68
C ILE A 93 10.40 0.39 -1.06
N ALA A 94 11.38 -0.40 -1.51
CA ALA A 94 11.61 -1.76 -1.01
C ALA A 94 11.93 -1.78 0.48
N SER A 95 12.70 -0.81 0.96
CA SER A 95 13.00 -0.64 2.38
C SER A 95 11.74 -0.39 3.21
N SER A 96 10.83 0.47 2.74
CA SER A 96 9.54 0.73 3.39
C SER A 96 8.61 -0.48 3.37
N VAL A 97 8.53 -1.18 2.24
CA VAL A 97 7.67 -2.36 2.08
C VAL A 97 8.01 -3.47 3.07
N LYS A 98 9.29 -3.65 3.43
CA LYS A 98 9.73 -4.62 4.44
C LYS A 98 9.08 -4.41 5.82
N TYR A 99 8.58 -3.22 6.14
CA TYR A 99 7.89 -2.97 7.41
C TYR A 99 6.38 -3.26 7.36
N LEU A 100 5.80 -3.34 6.17
CA LEU A 100 4.36 -3.53 6.01
C LEU A 100 3.83 -4.84 6.62
N PRO A 101 4.50 -6.01 6.51
CA PRO A 101 4.02 -7.25 7.14
C PRO A 101 3.70 -7.09 8.63
N CYS A 102 4.63 -6.50 9.37
CA CYS A 102 4.48 -6.29 10.80
C CYS A 102 3.44 -5.20 11.13
N ILE A 103 3.38 -4.11 10.36
CA ILE A 103 2.34 -3.08 10.50
C ILE A 103 0.95 -3.70 10.29
N ILE A 104 0.82 -4.59 9.32
CA ILE A 104 -0.44 -5.24 8.98
C ILE A 104 -0.85 -6.25 10.05
N ASP A 105 0.07 -7.02 10.64
CA ASP A 105 -0.25 -7.84 11.82
C ASP A 105 -0.73 -6.99 13.00
N LEU A 106 -0.15 -5.81 13.23
CA LEU A 106 -0.65 -4.88 14.25
C LEU A 106 -2.09 -4.43 13.97
N ALA A 107 -2.45 -4.25 12.69
CA ALA A 107 -3.82 -3.93 12.30
C ALA A 107 -4.76 -5.12 12.47
N LYS A 108 -4.35 -6.33 12.08
CA LYS A 108 -5.12 -7.57 12.27
C LYS A 108 -5.38 -7.91 13.73
N SER A 109 -4.50 -7.47 14.63
CA SER A 109 -4.59 -7.70 16.08
C SER A 109 -5.23 -6.53 16.85
N ASP A 110 -5.86 -5.59 16.14
CA ASP A 110 -6.54 -4.40 16.68
C ASP A 110 -5.65 -3.52 17.56
N LYS A 111 -4.33 -3.54 17.31
CA LYS A 111 -3.35 -2.69 18.01
C LYS A 111 -3.19 -1.34 17.34
N ILE A 112 -3.46 -1.30 16.04
CA ILE A 112 -3.62 -0.08 15.27
C ILE A 112 -4.89 -0.21 14.42
N THR A 113 -5.44 0.92 14.01
CA THR A 113 -6.51 1.00 13.02
C THR A 113 -5.99 1.80 11.84
N LEU A 114 -5.99 1.16 10.67
CA LEU A 114 -5.66 1.77 9.40
C LEU A 114 -6.94 2.36 8.80
N PHE A 115 -7.02 3.67 8.72
CA PHE A 115 -8.17 4.39 8.18
C PHE A 115 -7.94 4.80 6.74
N ARG A 116 -9.02 4.91 5.99
CA ARG A 116 -9.10 5.56 4.68
C ARG A 116 -9.79 6.92 4.84
N SER A 117 -9.58 7.85 3.92
CA SER A 117 -10.45 9.02 3.78
C SER A 117 -11.35 8.86 2.56
N VAL A 118 -12.41 9.67 2.51
CA VAL A 118 -13.28 9.69 1.35
C VAL A 118 -12.54 10.21 0.11
N ASP A 119 -11.73 11.26 0.24
CA ASP A 119 -10.94 11.79 -0.87
C ASP A 119 -9.94 10.76 -1.44
N LEU A 120 -9.35 9.92 -0.58
CA LEU A 120 -8.46 8.83 -1.00
C LEU A 120 -9.22 7.69 -1.67
N ARG A 121 -10.48 7.44 -1.26
CA ARG A 121 -11.35 6.48 -1.95
C ARG A 121 -11.71 7.00 -3.35
N ASP A 122 -12.16 8.25 -3.44
CA ASP A 122 -12.52 8.89 -4.70
C ASP A 122 -11.32 8.94 -5.68
N GLU A 123 -10.10 9.17 -5.17
CA GLU A 123 -8.87 9.06 -5.97
C GLU A 123 -8.58 7.61 -6.42
N ALA A 124 -8.86 6.62 -5.56
CA ALA A 124 -8.64 5.23 -5.93
C ALA A 124 -9.64 4.77 -7.01
N ASP A 125 -10.88 5.23 -6.93
CA ASP A 125 -11.96 4.89 -7.85
C ASP A 125 -11.74 5.49 -9.26
N SER A 126 -11.04 6.62 -9.37
CA SER A 126 -10.64 7.20 -10.68
C SER A 126 -9.47 6.47 -11.34
N GLN A 127 -8.86 5.51 -10.65
CA GLN A 127 -7.70 4.78 -11.13
C GLN A 127 -8.02 3.30 -11.36
N PRO A 128 -7.23 2.58 -12.19
CA PRO A 128 -7.45 1.15 -12.41
C PRO A 128 -7.37 0.37 -11.09
N ARG A 129 -8.39 -0.44 -10.79
CA ARG A 129 -8.46 -1.27 -9.57
C ARG A 129 -7.19 -2.10 -9.31
N GLY A 130 -6.54 -2.59 -10.37
CA GLY A 130 -5.32 -3.38 -10.25
C GLY A 130 -4.11 -2.63 -9.69
N ARG A 131 -4.14 -1.30 -9.67
CA ARG A 131 -3.16 -0.50 -8.94
C ARG A 131 -3.19 -0.78 -7.44
N TYR A 132 -4.34 -1.17 -6.88
CA TYR A 132 -4.54 -1.36 -5.44
C TYR A 132 -4.82 -2.81 -5.04
N ALA A 133 -5.34 -3.62 -5.96
CA ALA A 133 -5.66 -5.03 -5.72
C ALA A 133 -4.73 -6.03 -6.43
N GLY A 134 -3.93 -5.59 -7.40
CA GLY A 134 -3.20 -6.47 -8.34
C GLY A 134 -3.92 -6.56 -9.68
N TYR A 135 -3.18 -6.75 -10.77
CA TYR A 135 -3.75 -6.84 -12.12
C TYR A 135 -4.17 -8.26 -12.48
N GLU A 136 -3.49 -9.25 -11.91
CA GLU A 136 -3.68 -10.65 -12.25
C GLU A 136 -4.35 -11.39 -11.09
N ILE A 137 -5.05 -12.48 -11.42
CA ILE A 137 -5.89 -13.25 -10.49
C ILE A 137 -5.09 -13.82 -9.30
N PHE A 138 -3.78 -14.04 -9.49
CA PHE A 138 -2.91 -14.65 -8.50
C PHE A 138 -1.95 -13.66 -7.82
N ASP A 139 -2.12 -12.36 -8.04
CA ASP A 139 -1.38 -11.34 -7.31
C ASP A 139 -1.70 -11.39 -5.81
N PHE A 140 -0.74 -10.97 -4.97
CA PHE A 140 -0.91 -10.98 -3.52
C PHE A 140 -0.60 -9.60 -2.92
N SER A 141 -1.63 -9.03 -2.28
CA SER A 141 -1.52 -7.83 -1.46
C SER A 141 -1.51 -8.19 0.03
N LEU A 142 -0.60 -7.60 0.78
CA LEU A 142 -0.58 -7.73 2.24
C LEU A 142 -1.84 -7.15 2.90
N PHE A 143 -2.51 -6.19 2.26
CA PHE A 143 -3.74 -5.56 2.76
C PHE A 143 -4.99 -6.44 2.57
N ASN A 144 -4.86 -7.62 1.96
CA ASN A 144 -5.98 -8.52 1.79
C ASN A 144 -6.56 -8.97 3.14
N GLY A 145 -7.88 -8.83 3.30
CA GLY A 145 -8.59 -9.15 4.54
C GLY A 145 -8.44 -8.13 5.67
N ILE A 146 -7.85 -6.95 5.42
CA ILE A 146 -7.78 -5.88 6.41
C ILE A 146 -9.01 -4.98 6.29
N ASN A 147 -9.72 -4.81 7.41
CA ASN A 147 -10.75 -3.80 7.50
C ASN A 147 -10.11 -2.42 7.63
N MET A 148 -10.37 -1.53 6.66
CA MET A 148 -9.88 -0.15 6.68
C MET A 148 -11.06 0.82 6.69
N PRO A 149 -11.58 1.18 7.89
CA PRO A 149 -12.74 2.06 7.99
C PRO A 149 -12.46 3.44 7.39
N ILE A 150 -13.50 4.04 6.83
CA ILE A 150 -13.43 5.39 6.28
C ILE A 150 -13.63 6.39 7.42
N LEU A 151 -12.75 7.39 7.51
CA LEU A 151 -12.89 8.48 8.47
C LEU A 151 -14.19 9.24 8.22
N PRO A 152 -14.90 9.67 9.29
CA PRO A 152 -16.07 10.50 9.14
C PRO A 152 -15.70 11.81 8.45
N ASP A 153 -16.54 12.22 7.50
CA ASP A 153 -16.40 13.47 6.78
C ASP A 153 -17.77 14.13 6.69
N SER A 154 -18.02 15.07 7.60
CA SER A 154 -19.30 15.80 7.68
C SER A 154 -19.55 16.68 6.45
N SER A 155 -18.52 16.94 5.65
CA SER A 155 -18.64 17.74 4.43
C SER A 155 -18.93 16.88 3.20
N TYR A 156 -18.94 15.55 3.32
CA TYR A 156 -19.15 14.65 2.18
C TYR A 156 -20.62 14.54 1.79
N SER A 157 -20.92 15.09 0.61
CA SER A 157 -22.16 14.86 -0.11
C SER A 157 -21.83 14.56 -1.57
N LEU A 158 -22.12 13.35 -2.04
CA LEU A 158 -22.22 13.08 -3.47
C LEU A 158 -23.68 13.16 -3.88
N VAL A 159 -23.97 13.95 -4.91
CA VAL A 159 -25.30 13.98 -5.52
C VAL A 159 -25.27 13.00 -6.68
N TYR A 160 -25.81 11.80 -6.48
CA TYR A 160 -26.04 10.87 -7.57
C TYR A 160 -27.20 11.39 -8.42
N GLY A 161 -26.89 12.14 -9.48
CA GLY A 161 -27.84 12.52 -10.51
C GLY A 161 -28.08 11.36 -11.48
N LEU A 162 -29.30 11.23 -11.99
CA LEU A 162 -29.60 10.36 -13.13
C LEU A 162 -28.79 10.88 -14.32
N SER A 163 -27.71 10.17 -14.69
CA SER A 163 -26.73 10.59 -15.72
C SER A 163 -27.34 10.82 -17.11
N GLN A 164 -28.61 10.46 -17.32
CA GLN A 164 -29.33 10.70 -18.56
C GLN A 164 -29.82 12.16 -18.72
N TRP A 165 -29.72 13.00 -17.69
CA TRP A 165 -30.25 14.38 -17.69
C TRP A 165 -29.25 15.40 -17.10
N ASN A 166 -28.19 15.75 -17.84
CA ASN A 166 -27.29 16.91 -17.58
C ASN A 166 -26.72 17.08 -16.15
N GLY A 167 -26.65 16.01 -15.36
CA GLY A 167 -26.04 16.05 -14.02
C GLY A 167 -24.50 16.09 -14.09
N PRO A 168 -23.82 16.68 -13.09
CA PRO A 168 -22.37 16.69 -13.05
C PRO A 168 -21.82 15.27 -12.90
N THR A 169 -20.78 14.97 -13.67
CA THR A 169 -20.05 13.70 -13.61
C THR A 169 -19.40 13.52 -12.24
N SER A 170 -19.07 12.28 -11.86
CA SER A 170 -18.37 12.01 -10.61
C SER A 170 -17.05 12.77 -10.51
N GLU A 171 -16.31 12.93 -11.62
CA GLU A 171 -15.05 13.68 -11.66
C GLU A 171 -15.25 15.18 -11.40
N GLU A 172 -16.32 15.76 -11.97
CA GLU A 172 -16.68 17.16 -11.73
C GLU A 172 -17.08 17.40 -10.27
N GLN A 173 -17.86 16.48 -9.69
CA GLN A 173 -18.25 16.56 -8.28
C GLN A 173 -17.04 16.46 -7.34
N ILE A 174 -16.12 15.53 -7.59
CA ILE A 174 -14.86 15.39 -6.83
C ILE A 174 -14.01 16.66 -6.96
N SER A 175 -13.90 17.20 -8.17
CA SER A 175 -13.10 18.41 -8.43
C SER A 175 -13.70 19.65 -7.75
N ALA A 176 -15.02 19.84 -7.86
CA ALA A 176 -15.75 20.92 -7.20
C ALA A 176 -15.63 20.82 -5.67
N ARG A 177 -15.74 19.61 -5.12
CA ARG A 177 -15.52 19.33 -3.70
C ARG A 177 -14.12 19.75 -3.26
N ARG A 178 -13.08 19.30 -3.96
CA ARG A 178 -11.69 19.63 -3.61
C ARG A 178 -11.46 21.14 -3.62
N LYS A 179 -12.01 21.83 -4.62
CA LYS A 179 -11.98 23.30 -4.69
C LYS A 179 -12.69 23.94 -3.49
N HIS A 180 -13.88 23.45 -3.15
CA HIS A 180 -14.63 23.93 -1.99
C HIS A 180 -13.85 23.70 -0.68
N ILE A 181 -13.23 22.54 -0.47
CA ILE A 181 -12.41 22.25 0.72
C ILE A 181 -11.21 23.21 0.77
N LEU A 182 -10.50 23.40 -0.35
CA LEU A 182 -9.40 24.36 -0.45
C LEU A 182 -9.86 25.81 -0.17
N GLU A 183 -11.12 26.15 -0.44
CA GLU A 183 -11.67 27.49 -0.23
C GLU A 183 -12.34 27.68 1.14
N SER A 184 -12.75 26.62 1.82
CA SER A 184 -13.50 26.67 3.07
C SER A 184 -12.68 26.28 4.29
N ASP A 185 -11.71 25.37 4.15
CA ASP A 185 -10.92 24.85 5.27
C ASP A 185 -9.62 25.66 5.46
N PRO A 186 -9.49 26.46 6.54
CA PRO A 186 -8.30 27.27 6.78
C PRO A 186 -7.03 26.45 6.91
N ARG A 187 -7.13 25.23 7.45
CA ARG A 187 -5.97 24.35 7.64
C ARG A 187 -5.46 23.82 6.32
N VAL A 188 -6.38 23.44 5.43
CA VAL A 188 -6.03 23.02 4.06
C VAL A 188 -5.39 24.17 3.29
N LYS A 189 -5.95 25.39 3.38
CA LYS A 189 -5.36 26.58 2.75
C LYS A 189 -3.93 26.83 3.18
N GLU A 190 -3.70 26.81 4.49
CA GLU A 190 -2.37 27.03 5.06
C GLU A 190 -1.38 25.98 4.55
N LEU A 191 -1.75 24.70 4.62
CA LEU A 191 -0.91 23.60 4.15
C LEU A 191 -0.66 23.66 2.63
N ALA A 192 -1.67 24.00 1.82
CA ALA A 192 -1.54 24.09 0.37
C ALA A 192 -0.65 25.27 -0.05
N ALA A 193 -0.73 26.41 0.66
CA ALA A 193 0.15 27.56 0.43
C ALA A 193 1.62 27.21 0.72
N THR A 194 1.86 26.45 1.80
CA THR A 194 3.18 25.97 2.22
C THR A 194 3.74 24.90 1.28
N LEU A 195 2.96 23.87 0.97
CA LEU A 195 3.40 22.74 0.12
C LEU A 195 3.43 23.08 -1.37
N GLY A 196 2.74 24.14 -1.78
CA GLY A 196 2.59 24.56 -3.17
C GLY A 196 1.40 23.92 -3.87
N LYS A 197 0.90 24.59 -4.91
CA LYS A 197 -0.34 24.24 -5.64
C LYS A 197 -0.39 22.79 -6.16
N LYS A 198 0.76 22.23 -6.54
CA LYS A 198 0.88 20.85 -7.04
C LYS A 198 0.57 19.79 -5.97
N ASN A 199 0.74 20.12 -4.69
CA ASN A 199 0.53 19.23 -3.54
C ASN A 199 -0.75 19.59 -2.76
N SER A 200 -1.70 20.26 -3.42
CA SER A 200 -2.96 20.67 -2.80
C SER A 200 -3.82 19.48 -2.38
N GLN A 201 -3.75 18.36 -3.10
CA GLN A 201 -4.40 17.11 -2.71
C GLN A 201 -3.76 16.51 -1.44
N ASP A 202 -2.42 16.49 -1.36
CA ASP A 202 -1.71 16.05 -0.15
C ASP A 202 -2.07 16.92 1.06
N ALA A 203 -2.23 18.24 0.87
CA ALA A 203 -2.67 19.15 1.91
C ALA A 203 -4.07 18.77 2.46
N ILE A 204 -5.01 18.36 1.60
CA ILE A 204 -6.33 17.87 2.02
C ILE A 204 -6.19 16.59 2.85
N HIS A 205 -5.34 15.64 2.44
CA HIS A 205 -5.15 14.38 3.14
C HIS A 205 -4.51 14.58 4.52
N ILE A 206 -3.48 15.43 4.61
CA ILE A 206 -2.82 15.78 5.87
C ILE A 206 -3.80 16.49 6.82
N ALA A 207 -4.56 17.47 6.33
CA ALA A 207 -5.56 18.16 7.14
C ALA A 207 -6.67 17.21 7.61
N THR A 208 -7.06 16.24 6.79
CA THR A 208 -8.06 15.23 7.16
C THR A 208 -7.54 14.32 8.26
N ALA A 209 -6.29 13.87 8.18
CA ALA A 209 -5.64 13.11 9.26
C ALA A 209 -5.56 13.92 10.57
N GLU A 210 -5.17 15.19 10.49
CA GLU A 210 -5.06 16.10 11.65
C GLU A 210 -6.42 16.31 12.34
N ARG A 211 -7.46 16.65 11.57
CA ARG A 211 -8.82 16.90 12.10
C ARG A 211 -9.40 15.67 12.80
N ASN A 212 -9.06 14.48 12.31
CA ASN A 212 -9.53 13.21 12.88
C ASN A 212 -8.61 12.66 13.99
N GLY A 213 -7.58 13.42 14.39
CA GLY A 213 -6.66 13.02 15.45
C GLY A 213 -5.87 11.75 15.11
N CYS A 214 -5.58 11.52 13.82
CA CYS A 214 -4.70 10.45 13.41
C CYS A 214 -3.28 10.73 13.93
N TYR A 215 -2.64 9.70 14.45
CA TYR A 215 -1.26 9.80 14.89
C TYR A 215 -0.32 10.12 13.73
N CYS A 216 -0.55 9.45 12.59
CA CYS A 216 0.17 9.76 11.37
C CYS A 216 -0.69 9.61 10.11
N PHE A 217 -0.26 10.33 9.08
CA PHE A 217 -0.55 10.05 7.69
C PHE A 217 0.62 9.21 7.13
N LEU A 218 0.32 7.95 6.81
CA LEU A 218 1.29 6.98 6.31
C LEU A 218 1.30 7.01 4.79
N THR A 219 2.42 7.41 4.19
CA THR A 219 2.56 7.56 2.74
C THR A 219 3.90 7.02 2.25
N MET A 220 3.94 6.58 0.99
CA MET A 220 5.17 6.24 0.28
C MET A 220 5.50 7.27 -0.81
N ASP A 221 4.86 8.45 -0.80
CA ASP A 221 5.34 9.60 -1.57
C ASP A 221 6.57 10.22 -0.87
N PHE A 222 7.75 9.74 -1.26
CA PHE A 222 9.01 10.25 -0.75
C PHE A 222 9.28 11.71 -1.13
N ARG A 223 8.67 12.23 -2.20
CA ARG A 223 8.80 13.65 -2.58
C ARG A 223 8.01 14.51 -1.61
N LEU A 224 6.78 14.12 -1.27
CA LEU A 224 5.98 14.78 -0.23
C LEU A 224 6.72 14.80 1.11
N ILE A 225 7.28 13.66 1.53
CA ILE A 225 8.00 13.57 2.81
C ILE A 225 9.25 14.46 2.81
N LYS A 226 10.02 14.48 1.72
CA LYS A 226 11.18 15.38 1.58
C LYS A 226 10.75 16.85 1.65
N ASN A 227 9.64 17.21 1.02
CA ASN A 227 9.09 18.56 1.04
C ASN A 227 8.62 18.97 2.45
N ILE A 228 7.90 18.10 3.16
CA ILE A 228 7.49 18.34 4.54
C ILE A 228 8.71 18.55 5.45
N LYS A 229 9.75 17.71 5.30
CA LYS A 229 10.97 17.81 6.10
C LYS A 229 11.76 19.08 5.82
N SER A 230 11.87 19.51 4.56
CA SER A 230 12.55 20.77 4.23
C SER A 230 11.81 21.98 4.80
N GLN A 231 10.49 21.88 4.97
CA GLN A 231 9.64 22.92 5.52
C GLN A 231 9.30 22.76 7.01
N LYS A 232 10.02 21.92 7.75
CA LYS A 232 9.74 21.61 9.18
C LYS A 232 9.65 22.84 10.11
N GLY A 233 10.31 23.94 9.74
CA GLY A 233 10.30 25.19 10.49
C GLY A 233 9.09 26.08 10.21
N HIS A 234 8.38 25.86 9.10
CA HIS A 234 7.24 26.67 8.72
C HIS A 234 6.08 26.48 9.73
N PRO A 235 5.39 27.54 10.18
CA PRO A 235 4.33 27.45 11.19
C PRO A 235 3.26 26.40 10.88
N ALA A 236 2.81 26.33 9.63
CA ALA A 236 1.84 25.34 9.15
C ALA A 236 2.26 23.88 9.42
N ILE A 237 3.54 23.56 9.16
CA ILE A 237 4.06 22.20 9.36
C ILE A 237 4.40 21.96 10.82
N LYS A 238 5.02 22.93 11.50
CA LYS A 238 5.43 22.82 12.90
C LYS A 238 4.25 22.62 13.85
N SER A 239 3.09 23.16 13.51
CA SER A 239 1.85 23.05 14.29
C SER A 239 1.12 21.71 14.14
N LEU A 240 1.50 20.85 13.18
CA LEU A 240 0.85 19.56 12.98
C LEU A 240 1.11 18.64 14.18
N LYS A 241 0.03 18.05 14.72
CA LYS A 241 0.12 16.96 15.69
C LYS A 241 0.27 15.62 14.97
N THR A 242 -0.40 15.47 13.84
CA THR A 242 -0.28 14.34 12.95
C THR A 242 1.07 14.37 12.26
N LYS A 243 1.78 13.23 12.31
CA LYS A 243 3.07 13.08 11.63
C LYS A 243 2.87 12.57 10.21
N ILE A 244 3.69 13.02 9.29
CA ILE A 244 3.76 12.45 7.94
C ILE A 244 4.98 11.54 7.91
N MET A 245 4.78 10.26 7.60
CA MET A 245 5.87 9.28 7.67
C MET A 245 5.72 8.12 6.68
N THR A 246 6.85 7.51 6.33
CA THR A 246 6.87 6.23 5.61
C THR A 246 6.56 5.04 6.54
N PRO A 247 6.21 3.87 5.98
CA PRO A 247 6.19 2.61 6.73
C PRO A 247 7.50 2.32 7.47
N GLU A 248 8.65 2.61 6.87
CA GLU A 248 9.95 2.44 7.52
C GLU A 248 10.14 3.39 8.71
N GLU A 249 9.76 4.66 8.57
CA GLU A 249 9.86 5.64 9.66
C GLU A 249 8.93 5.29 10.82
N TYR A 250 7.69 4.88 10.52
CA TYR A 250 6.77 4.35 11.53
C TYR A 250 7.39 3.12 12.22
N GLY A 251 7.92 2.19 11.43
CA GLY A 251 8.52 0.97 11.93
C GLY A 251 9.71 1.22 12.85
N LYS A 252 10.68 2.02 12.42
CA LYS A 252 11.83 2.43 13.23
C LYS A 252 11.40 3.10 14.52
N ARG A 253 10.40 3.98 14.47
CA ARG A 253 9.89 4.70 15.64
C ARG A 253 9.34 3.76 16.71
N PHE A 254 8.64 2.70 16.30
CA PHE A 254 8.06 1.71 17.22
C PHE A 254 8.89 0.44 17.35
N LYS A 255 10.14 0.45 16.88
CA LYS A 255 11.06 -0.71 16.91
C LYS A 255 10.47 -1.96 16.25
N ILE A 256 9.63 -1.77 15.23
CA ILE A 256 9.13 -2.85 14.37
C ILE A 256 10.31 -3.38 13.57
N LYS A 257 10.46 -4.70 13.53
CA LYS A 257 11.51 -5.32 12.72
C LYS A 257 11.06 -5.41 11.26
N PRO A 258 11.92 -5.06 10.29
CA PRO A 258 11.64 -5.34 8.89
C PRO A 258 11.55 -6.85 8.67
N PHE A 259 10.69 -7.26 7.74
CA PHE A 259 10.44 -8.65 7.39
C PHE A 259 10.47 -8.83 5.87
N LEU A 260 11.14 -9.87 5.38
CA LEU A 260 11.27 -10.10 3.95
C LEU A 260 9.92 -10.53 3.36
N THR A 261 9.48 -9.83 2.32
CA THR A 261 8.19 -10.07 1.67
C THR A 261 8.15 -11.36 0.88
N ARG A 262 9.31 -11.91 0.48
CA ARG A 262 9.42 -13.23 -0.17
C ARG A 262 8.86 -14.37 0.69
N PHE A 263 8.90 -14.25 2.01
CA PHE A 263 8.29 -15.25 2.89
C PHE A 263 6.76 -15.31 2.78
N TYR A 264 6.14 -14.29 2.19
CA TYR A 264 4.69 -14.25 1.92
C TYR A 264 4.30 -14.84 0.57
N SER A 265 5.24 -15.35 -0.23
CA SER A 265 4.93 -15.85 -1.58
C SER A 265 3.89 -16.98 -1.61
N TYR A 266 3.85 -17.81 -0.56
CA TYR A 266 2.92 -18.94 -0.46
C TYR A 266 1.58 -18.60 0.22
N HIS A 267 1.39 -17.40 0.75
CA HIS A 267 0.13 -17.01 1.40
C HIS A 267 -1.03 -17.02 0.41
N ASN A 268 -2.08 -17.78 0.72
CA ASN A 268 -3.25 -17.96 -0.13
C ASN A 268 -2.88 -18.34 -1.59
N ALA A 269 -1.76 -19.05 -1.77
CA ALA A 269 -1.35 -19.50 -3.09
C ALA A 269 -2.12 -20.76 -3.49
N SER A 270 -2.82 -20.70 -4.61
CA SER A 270 -3.45 -21.84 -5.28
C SER A 270 -2.87 -22.08 -6.67
N PHE A 271 -1.70 -21.48 -6.94
CA PHE A 271 -1.08 -21.32 -8.24
C PHE A 271 0.45 -21.47 -8.09
N PRO A 272 1.21 -21.90 -9.13
CA PRO A 272 2.65 -22.03 -9.04
C PRO A 272 3.32 -20.78 -8.47
N VAL A 273 4.27 -20.98 -7.55
CA VAL A 273 5.00 -19.91 -6.88
C VAL A 273 6.48 -20.07 -7.19
N GLU A 274 7.06 -19.08 -7.86
CA GLU A 274 8.49 -19.04 -8.13
C GLU A 274 9.17 -18.04 -7.19
N HIS A 275 9.24 -18.45 -5.91
CA HIS A 275 9.71 -17.61 -4.82
C HIS A 275 11.19 -17.29 -4.89
N SER A 276 11.99 -17.91 -5.78
CA SER A 276 13.43 -17.65 -5.91
C SER A 276 13.73 -16.48 -6.86
N LYS A 277 12.76 -16.10 -7.70
CA LYS A 277 12.87 -15.00 -8.65
C LYS A 277 12.25 -13.72 -8.10
N ASN A 278 12.39 -12.62 -8.83
CA ASN A 278 11.68 -11.38 -8.59
C ASN A 278 11.59 -10.58 -9.90
N TRP A 279 10.81 -9.51 -9.93
CA TRP A 279 10.87 -8.55 -11.04
C TRP A 279 12.29 -7.97 -11.16
N GLN A 280 12.81 -7.87 -12.38
CA GLN A 280 14.19 -7.45 -12.66
C GLN A 280 14.51 -6.08 -12.03
N GLU A 281 13.59 -5.13 -12.15
CA GLU A 281 13.74 -3.77 -11.62
C GLU A 281 13.37 -3.63 -10.13
N SER A 282 12.94 -4.73 -9.49
CA SER A 282 12.32 -4.73 -8.15
C SER A 282 11.14 -3.77 -8.03
N GLU A 283 10.38 -3.63 -9.12
CA GLU A 283 9.26 -2.71 -9.25
C GLU A 283 8.03 -3.44 -9.78
N ARG A 284 6.86 -2.91 -9.41
CA ARG A 284 5.58 -3.42 -9.89
C ARG A 284 5.45 -3.18 -11.39
N LYS A 285 4.77 -4.08 -12.09
CA LYS A 285 4.40 -3.83 -13.48
C LYS A 285 3.49 -2.60 -13.58
N GLY A 286 3.98 -1.55 -14.23
CA GLY A 286 3.12 -0.52 -14.76
C GLY A 286 2.22 -1.15 -15.83
N ARG A 287 0.93 -0.80 -15.86
CA ARG A 287 0.11 -1.16 -17.02
C ARG A 287 0.60 -0.32 -18.19
N ASN A 288 1.30 -0.94 -19.14
CA ASN A 288 1.40 -0.37 -20.48
C ASN A 288 -0.04 -0.23 -21.00
N LYS A 289 -0.46 1.01 -21.27
CA LYS A 289 -1.63 1.26 -22.11
C LYS A 289 -1.29 0.67 -23.48
N LYS A 290 -1.67 -0.58 -23.71
CA LYS A 290 -1.97 -1.03 -25.06
C LYS A 290 -3.27 -0.37 -25.47
#